data_AF-A0A4C1Z475-F1
#
_entry.id   AF-A0A4C1Z475-F1
#
_cell.length_a   1.000
_cell.length_b   1.000
_cell.length_c   1.000
_cell.angle_alpha   90.00
_cell.angle_beta   90.00
_cell.angle_gamma   90.00
#
_symmetry.space_group_name_H-M   'P 1'
#
loop_
_entity.id
_entity.type
_entity.pdbx_description
1 polymer ?
#
loop_
_entity_poly.entity_id
_entity_poly.type
_entity_poly.pdbx_seq_one_letter_code
_entity_poly.pdbx_strand_id
1 'polypeptide(L)'
;MISSFLSSVPKLKGRENYDDWAFAVQKLLVLKDTDKYLKQEAAATDAAQTVADARARAKLILTIDTSLFVHIKETKTTKELWSKLKALFDDSGFSRRITLLRHLISIKLETCENMTSYVTLIVETSQRLRGTGFIINDNCVGSLFLAGLPDEFMPMIMAIVRSGIQITADSIKTKLLDM
;
A
#
# COMPACT_ATOMS: atom_id res chain seq x y z
N MET A 1 21.30 26.28 0.98
CA MET A 1 20.97 25.14 1.88
C MET A 1 20.02 24.09 1.26
N ILE A 2 19.95 23.93 -0.08
CA ILE A 2 18.98 23.03 -0.74
C ILE A 2 19.55 21.62 -1.02
N SER A 3 20.88 21.43 -0.95
CA SER A 3 21.54 20.13 -1.16
C SER A 3 21.28 19.11 -0.04
N SER A 4 20.94 19.55 1.17
CA SER A 4 20.77 18.68 2.35
C SER A 4 19.56 17.75 2.27
N PHE A 5 18.50 18.15 1.55
CA PHE A 5 17.25 17.37 1.52
C PHE A 5 17.31 16.19 0.55
N LEU A 6 18.20 16.24 -0.44
CA LEU A 6 18.44 15.12 -1.37
C LEU A 6 19.12 13.94 -0.66
N SER A 7 20.00 14.20 0.29
CA SER A 7 20.62 13.19 1.15
C SER A 7 19.67 12.54 2.16
N SER A 8 18.52 13.17 2.43
CA SER A 8 17.49 12.62 3.33
C SER A 8 16.54 11.65 2.64
N VAL A 9 16.51 11.62 1.30
CA VAL A 9 15.66 10.68 0.55
C VAL A 9 16.44 9.38 0.37
N PRO A 10 15.91 8.23 0.82
CA PRO A 10 16.56 6.93 0.58
C PRO A 10 16.66 6.69 -0.93
N LYS A 11 17.72 6.03 -1.42
CA LYS A 11 17.79 5.69 -2.85
C LYS A 11 16.77 4.61 -3.20
N LEU A 12 16.07 4.74 -4.31
CA LEU A 12 15.19 3.68 -4.83
C LEU A 12 16.04 2.44 -5.17
N LYS A 13 15.84 1.34 -4.44
CA LYS A 13 16.54 0.07 -4.66
C LYS A 13 15.68 -0.94 -5.42
N GLY A 14 14.36 -0.81 -5.33
CA GLY A 14 13.43 -1.69 -6.00
C GLY A 14 12.03 -1.60 -5.37
N ARG A 15 11.23 -2.66 -5.55
CA ARG A 15 9.84 -2.72 -5.09
C ARG A 15 9.68 -2.58 -3.57
N GLU A 16 10.68 -3.05 -2.82
CA GLU A 16 10.67 -3.06 -1.35
C GLU A 16 10.59 -1.67 -0.72
N ASN A 17 11.18 -0.65 -1.36
CA ASN A 17 11.24 0.71 -0.83
C ASN A 17 10.54 1.74 -1.72
N TYR A 18 9.79 1.29 -2.74
CA TYR A 18 9.13 2.17 -3.68
C TYR A 18 8.08 3.07 -3.02
N ASP A 19 7.27 2.55 -2.10
CA ASP A 19 6.21 3.32 -1.43
C ASP A 19 6.80 4.51 -0.63
N ASP A 20 7.77 4.23 0.26
CA ASP A 20 8.42 5.23 1.10
C ASP A 20 9.23 6.22 0.26
N TRP A 21 9.92 5.72 -0.77
CA TRP A 21 10.67 6.53 -1.72
C TRP A 21 9.76 7.47 -2.50
N ALA A 22 8.66 6.94 -3.06
CA ALA A 22 7.73 7.71 -3.87
C ALA A 22 7.10 8.84 -3.05
N PHE A 23 6.74 8.55 -1.79
CA PHE A 23 6.27 9.56 -0.85
C PHE A 23 7.35 10.64 -0.59
N ALA A 24 8.58 10.24 -0.27
CA ALA A 24 9.68 11.16 0.00
C ALA A 24 10.02 12.06 -1.22
N VAL A 25 10.03 11.49 -2.43
CA VAL A 25 10.28 12.20 -3.68
C VAL A 25 9.16 13.18 -4.01
N GLN A 26 7.89 12.80 -3.81
CA GLN A 26 6.77 13.73 -3.96
C GLN A 26 6.91 14.93 -3.02
N LYS A 27 7.23 14.70 -1.73
CA LYS A 27 7.44 15.79 -0.77
C LYS A 27 8.64 16.67 -1.13
N LEU A 28 9.73 16.09 -1.65
CA LEU A 28 10.89 16.83 -2.13
C LEU A 28 10.57 17.71 -3.33
N LEU A 29 9.74 17.23 -4.25
CA LEU A 29 9.32 17.97 -5.44
C LEU A 29 8.32 19.09 -5.12
N VAL A 30 7.44 18.88 -4.13
CA VAL A 30 6.56 19.92 -3.57
C VAL A 30 7.39 21.03 -2.93
N LEU A 31 8.42 20.70 -2.14
CA LEU A 31 9.34 21.69 -1.53
C LEU A 31 10.10 22.55 -2.55
N LYS A 32 10.15 22.14 -3.82
CA LYS A 32 10.84 22.85 -4.90
C LYS A 32 9.89 23.40 -5.97
N ASP A 33 8.58 23.42 -5.70
CA ASP A 33 7.53 23.84 -6.64
C ASP A 33 7.61 23.14 -8.02
N THR A 34 8.20 21.94 -8.05
CA THR A 34 8.44 21.18 -9.29
C THR A 34 7.47 19.99 -9.43
N ASP A 35 6.52 19.81 -8.50
CA ASP A 35 5.50 18.73 -8.53
C ASP A 35 4.64 18.75 -9.80
N LYS A 36 4.45 19.92 -10.40
CA LYS A 36 3.63 20.10 -11.61
C LYS A 36 4.10 19.21 -12.77
N TYR A 37 5.40 18.95 -12.87
CA TYR A 37 6.01 18.14 -13.94
C TYR A 37 5.88 16.63 -13.74
N LEU A 38 5.41 16.18 -12.57
CA LEU A 38 5.03 14.77 -12.36
C LEU A 38 3.66 14.45 -12.98
N LYS A 39 2.79 15.46 -13.11
CA LYS A 39 1.39 15.30 -13.54
C LYS A 39 1.17 15.82 -14.96
N GLN A 40 1.86 16.89 -15.34
CA GLN A 40 1.72 17.56 -16.62
C GLN A 40 3.05 17.57 -17.37
N GLU A 41 3.03 17.21 -18.65
CA GLU A 41 4.20 17.40 -19.52
C GLU A 41 4.44 18.90 -19.70
N ALA A 42 5.71 19.30 -19.67
CA ALA A 42 6.09 20.67 -20.00
C ALA A 42 5.57 21.01 -21.41
N ALA A 43 4.94 22.17 -21.58
CA ALA A 43 4.56 22.63 -22.90
C ALA A 43 5.84 22.93 -23.70
N ALA A 44 6.01 22.27 -24.85
CA ALA A 44 7.21 22.39 -25.69
C ALA A 44 7.50 23.84 -26.16
N THR A 45 6.54 24.75 -25.98
CA THR A 45 6.61 26.16 -26.36
C THR A 45 7.27 27.08 -25.33
N ASP A 46 7.54 26.62 -24.10
CA ASP A 46 8.04 27.48 -23.02
C ASP A 46 9.41 26.98 -22.50
N ALA A 47 10.49 27.61 -22.96
CA ALA A 47 11.86 27.21 -22.65
C ALA A 47 12.16 27.16 -21.14
N ALA A 48 11.46 27.99 -20.34
CA ALA A 48 11.56 27.97 -18.88
C ALA A 48 10.99 26.67 -18.27
N GLN A 49 9.94 26.12 -18.87
CA GLN A 49 9.33 24.86 -18.43
C GLN A 49 10.19 23.65 -18.80
N THR A 50 10.81 23.66 -19.98
CA THR A 50 11.73 22.60 -20.41
C THR A 50 12.96 22.49 -19.50
N VAL A 51 13.52 23.64 -19.07
CA VAL A 51 14.63 23.68 -18.11
C VAL A 51 14.19 23.22 -16.72
N ALA A 52 12.98 23.58 -16.29
CA ALA A 52 12.43 23.14 -15.02
C ALA A 52 12.14 21.62 -15.00
N ASP A 53 11.61 21.07 -16.11
CA ASP A 53 11.40 19.63 -16.29
C ASP A 53 12.73 18.87 -16.29
N ALA A 54 13.73 19.34 -17.03
CA ALA A 54 15.07 18.74 -17.02
C ALA A 54 15.70 18.73 -15.61
N ARG A 55 15.51 19.81 -14.84
CA ARG A 55 15.96 19.87 -13.43
C ARG A 55 15.17 18.92 -12.52
N ALA A 56 13.87 18.74 -12.75
CA ALA A 56 13.04 17.80 -12.02
C ALA A 56 13.50 16.36 -12.28
N ARG A 57 13.69 16.02 -13.55
CA ARG A 57 14.20 14.73 -14.01
C ARG A 57 15.57 14.42 -13.42
N ALA A 58 16.52 15.35 -13.48
CA ALA A 58 17.85 15.15 -12.91
C ALA A 58 17.78 14.86 -11.40
N LYS A 59 16.94 15.60 -10.65
CA LYS A 59 16.74 15.34 -9.22
C LYS A 59 16.13 13.96 -8.98
N LEU A 60 15.15 13.56 -9.79
CA LEU A 60 14.51 12.24 -9.66
C LEU A 60 15.53 11.12 -9.88
N ILE A 61 16.35 11.24 -10.94
CA ILE A 61 17.44 10.28 -11.24
C ILE A 61 18.46 10.22 -10.09
N LEU A 62 18.79 11.35 -9.45
CA LEU A 62 19.70 11.38 -8.31
C LEU A 62 19.16 10.66 -7.06
N THR A 63 17.84 10.47 -6.95
CA THR A 63 17.21 9.71 -5.87
C THR A 63 17.06 8.22 -6.19
N ILE A 64 17.54 7.76 -7.35
CA ILE A 64 17.42 6.38 -7.81
C ILE A 64 18.79 5.70 -7.74
N ASP A 65 18.81 4.41 -7.38
CA ASP A 65 20.04 3.63 -7.42
C ASP A 65 20.51 3.37 -8.86
N THR A 66 21.83 3.38 -9.06
CA THR A 66 22.46 3.16 -10.37
C THR A 66 22.06 1.85 -11.04
N SER A 67 21.70 0.83 -10.26
CA SER A 67 21.18 -0.46 -10.76
C SER A 67 19.91 -0.31 -11.61
N LEU A 68 19.07 0.68 -11.32
CA LEU A 68 17.79 0.88 -12.01
C LEU A 68 17.91 1.76 -13.26
N PHE A 69 19.08 2.34 -13.52
CA PHE A 69 19.30 3.26 -14.64
C PHE A 69 19.05 2.61 -16.01
N VAL A 70 19.25 1.29 -16.11
CA VAL A 70 18.97 0.51 -17.34
C VAL A 70 17.51 0.67 -17.76
N HIS A 71 16.57 0.73 -16.81
CA HIS A 71 15.14 0.84 -17.12
C HIS A 71 14.69 2.27 -17.47
N ILE A 72 15.46 3.29 -17.08
CA ILE A 72 15.06 4.70 -17.15
C ILE A 72 15.88 5.57 -18.10
N LYS A 73 17.01 5.08 -18.62
CA LYS A 73 17.90 5.82 -19.54
C LYS A 73 17.19 6.38 -20.79
N GLU A 74 16.18 5.69 -21.29
CA GLU A 74 15.46 6.06 -22.51
C GLU A 74 14.36 7.11 -22.30
N THR A 75 13.97 7.37 -21.06
CA THR A 75 12.89 8.31 -20.75
C THR A 75 13.31 9.73 -21.06
N LYS A 76 12.44 10.55 -21.65
CA LYS A 76 12.79 11.92 -22.08
C LYS A 76 12.24 12.98 -21.13
N THR A 77 11.06 12.76 -20.56
CA THR A 77 10.36 13.71 -19.66
C THR A 77 10.31 13.20 -18.22
N THR A 78 10.14 14.10 -17.24
CA THR A 78 9.98 13.69 -15.83
C THR A 78 8.73 12.83 -15.62
N LYS A 79 7.65 13.14 -16.34
CA LYS A 79 6.40 12.38 -16.29
C LYS A 79 6.55 10.96 -16.82
N GLU A 80 7.25 10.78 -17.95
CA GLU A 80 7.52 9.46 -18.51
C GLU A 80 8.38 8.63 -17.56
N LEU A 81 9.42 9.24 -16.99
CA LEU A 81 10.26 8.64 -15.97
C LEU A 81 9.43 8.17 -14.75
N TRP A 82 8.61 9.07 -14.21
CA TRP A 82 7.75 8.77 -13.06
C TRP A 82 6.74 7.66 -13.36
N SER A 83 6.10 7.71 -14.54
CA SER A 83 5.12 6.72 -14.97
C SER A 83 5.76 5.35 -15.18
N LYS A 84 6.98 5.29 -15.73
CA LYS A 84 7.72 4.04 -15.92
C LYS A 84 8.16 3.44 -14.59
N LEU A 85 8.64 4.27 -13.66
CA LEU A 85 8.96 3.81 -12.29
C LEU A 85 7.73 3.31 -11.57
N LYS A 86 6.58 3.99 -11.72
CA LYS A 86 5.30 3.53 -11.20
C LYS A 86 4.92 2.18 -11.81
N ALA A 87 4.94 2.05 -13.13
CA ALA A 87 4.63 0.77 -13.78
C ALA A 87 5.56 -0.39 -13.36
N LEU A 88 6.84 -0.11 -13.08
CA LEU A 88 7.82 -1.13 -12.72
C LEU A 88 7.76 -1.54 -11.24
N PHE A 89 7.43 -0.60 -10.35
CA PHE A 89 7.61 -0.75 -8.90
C PHE A 89 6.35 -0.55 -8.04
N ASP A 90 5.29 0.08 -8.57
CA ASP A 90 3.99 0.27 -7.91
C ASP A 90 3.16 -1.03 -7.83
N ASP A 91 3.73 -2.15 -8.28
CA ASP A 91 3.26 -3.50 -7.95
C ASP A 91 3.34 -3.78 -6.43
N SER A 92 4.04 -2.93 -5.65
CA SER A 92 4.06 -2.98 -4.19
C SER A 92 2.64 -3.03 -3.63
N GLY A 93 1.73 -2.16 -4.10
CA GLY A 93 0.34 -2.14 -3.67
C GLY A 93 -0.36 -3.46 -3.96
N PHE A 94 -0.23 -3.99 -5.18
CA PHE A 94 -0.94 -5.21 -5.58
C PHE A 94 -0.35 -6.49 -4.98
N SER A 95 0.98 -6.64 -4.96
CA SER A 95 1.67 -7.77 -4.34
C SER A 95 1.50 -7.78 -2.82
N ARG A 96 1.56 -6.60 -2.17
CA ARG A 96 1.27 -6.44 -0.74
C ARG A 96 -0.19 -6.74 -0.43
N ARG A 97 -1.13 -6.29 -1.27
CA ARG A 97 -2.55 -6.67 -1.18
C ARG A 97 -2.73 -8.17 -1.25
N ILE A 98 -2.12 -8.84 -2.22
CA ILE A 98 -2.21 -10.31 -2.36
C ILE A 98 -1.61 -11.01 -1.15
N THR A 99 -0.45 -10.55 -0.68
CA THR A 99 0.24 -11.14 0.48
C THR A 99 -0.59 -10.98 1.75
N LEU A 100 -1.11 -9.77 2.00
CA LEU A 100 -2.00 -9.49 3.14
C LEU A 100 -3.32 -10.25 3.05
N LEU A 101 -3.91 -10.35 1.86
CA LEU A 101 -5.13 -11.12 1.65
C LEU A 101 -4.91 -12.61 1.87
N ARG A 102 -3.80 -13.16 1.35
CA ARG A 102 -3.40 -14.55 1.60
C ARG A 102 -3.14 -14.81 3.08
N HIS A 103 -2.51 -13.87 3.77
CA HIS A 103 -2.33 -13.95 5.20
C HIS A 103 -3.69 -13.95 5.92
N LEU A 104 -4.56 -12.99 5.59
CA LEU A 104 -5.88 -12.82 6.19
C LEU A 104 -6.75 -14.08 6.10
N ILE A 105 -6.84 -14.71 4.92
CA ILE A 105 -7.62 -15.95 4.72
C ILE A 105 -6.97 -17.18 5.35
N SER A 106 -5.67 -17.13 5.65
CA SER A 106 -4.93 -18.22 6.26
C SER A 106 -4.98 -18.18 7.80
N ILE A 107 -5.44 -17.08 8.40
CA ILE A 107 -5.57 -16.96 9.85
C ILE A 107 -6.68 -17.91 10.32
N LYS A 108 -6.31 -18.87 11.16
CA LYS A 108 -7.22 -19.81 11.82
C LYS A 108 -7.05 -19.71 13.32
N LEU A 109 -8.11 -19.95 14.08
CA LEU A 109 -8.05 -19.97 15.55
C LEU A 109 -7.02 -21.00 16.06
N GLU A 110 -6.88 -22.14 15.38
CA GLU A 110 -5.89 -23.19 15.70
C GLU A 110 -4.43 -22.70 15.66
N THR A 111 -4.16 -21.67 14.85
CA THR A 111 -2.81 -21.09 14.71
C THR A 111 -2.55 -19.96 15.71
N CYS A 112 -3.52 -19.62 16.55
CA CYS A 112 -3.46 -18.56 17.54
C CYS A 112 -3.52 -19.13 18.96
N GLU A 113 -2.90 -18.42 19.92
CA GLU A 113 -2.86 -18.88 21.32
C GLU A 113 -4.22 -18.82 22.01
N ASN A 114 -5.06 -17.84 21.63
CA ASN A 114 -6.38 -17.63 22.21
C ASN A 114 -7.28 -16.81 21.25
N MET A 115 -8.57 -16.76 21.57
CA MET A 115 -9.59 -16.05 20.79
C MET A 115 -9.28 -14.56 20.64
N THR A 116 -8.75 -13.92 21.68
CA THR A 116 -8.39 -12.48 21.65
C THR A 116 -7.26 -12.20 20.66
N SER A 117 -6.22 -13.04 20.65
CA SER A 117 -5.11 -12.95 19.70
C SER A 117 -5.58 -13.20 18.27
N TYR A 118 -6.45 -14.20 18.06
CA TYR A 118 -7.06 -14.47 16.76
C TYR A 118 -7.85 -13.26 16.23
N VAL A 119 -8.74 -12.71 17.08
CA VAL A 119 -9.54 -11.53 16.71
C VAL A 119 -8.65 -10.35 16.38
N THR A 120 -7.65 -10.07 17.21
CA THR A 120 -6.73 -8.95 17.04
C THR A 120 -5.95 -9.07 15.73
N LEU A 121 -5.45 -10.26 15.40
CA LEU A 121 -4.67 -10.49 14.18
C LEU A 121 -5.49 -10.25 12.91
N ILE A 122 -6.76 -10.69 12.89
CA ILE A 122 -7.66 -10.46 11.76
C ILE A 122 -7.99 -8.97 11.62
N VAL A 123 -8.27 -8.27 12.73
CA VAL A 123 -8.54 -6.82 12.71
C VAL A 123 -7.32 -6.06 12.20
N GLU A 124 -6.14 -6.33 12.73
CA GLU A 124 -4.89 -5.67 12.33
C GLU A 124 -4.59 -5.92 10.85
N THR A 125 -4.70 -7.17 10.40
CA THR A 125 -4.45 -7.53 8.99
C THR A 125 -5.47 -6.89 8.06
N SER A 126 -6.75 -6.83 8.47
CA SER A 126 -7.82 -6.16 7.71
C SER A 126 -7.59 -4.65 7.63
N GLN A 127 -7.16 -4.00 8.71
CA GLN A 127 -6.81 -2.58 8.72
C GLN A 127 -5.60 -2.30 7.83
N ARG A 128 -4.56 -3.14 7.88
CA ARG A 128 -3.40 -3.05 7.00
C ARG A 128 -3.80 -3.21 5.53
N LEU A 129 -4.72 -4.13 5.24
CA LEU A 129 -5.26 -4.33 3.89
C LEU A 129 -6.07 -3.10 3.43
N ARG A 130 -6.92 -2.50 4.30
CA ARG A 130 -7.59 -1.22 4.02
C ARG A 130 -6.60 -0.09 3.74
N GLY A 131 -5.50 -0.04 4.49
CA GLY A 131 -4.41 0.94 4.28
C GLY A 131 -3.74 0.86 2.90
N THR A 132 -3.84 -0.29 2.21
CA THR A 132 -3.36 -0.42 0.82
C THR A 132 -4.35 0.11 -0.22
N GLY A 133 -5.51 0.64 0.18
CA GLY A 133 -6.59 1.06 -0.71
C GLY A 133 -7.52 -0.08 -1.16
N PHE A 134 -7.43 -1.26 -0.55
CA PHE A 134 -8.36 -2.36 -0.79
C PHE A 134 -9.61 -2.19 0.10
N ILE A 135 -10.79 -2.17 -0.52
CA ILE A 135 -12.05 -2.00 0.20
C ILE A 135 -12.50 -3.38 0.69
N ILE A 136 -12.30 -3.65 1.98
CA ILE A 136 -12.88 -4.81 2.65
C ILE A 136 -14.11 -4.37 3.46
N ASN A 137 -15.28 -4.88 3.07
CA ASN A 137 -16.53 -4.58 3.77
C ASN A 137 -16.50 -5.20 5.18
N ASP A 138 -17.20 -4.58 6.11
CA ASP A 138 -17.29 -5.06 7.49
C ASP A 138 -17.93 -6.45 7.59
N ASN A 139 -18.88 -6.73 6.70
CA ASN A 139 -19.49 -8.06 6.61
C ASN A 139 -18.51 -9.14 6.14
N CYS A 140 -17.54 -8.77 5.28
CA CYS A 140 -16.48 -9.69 4.88
C CYS A 140 -15.56 -10.01 6.05
N VAL A 141 -15.22 -9.01 6.87
CA VAL A 141 -14.41 -9.22 8.08
C VAL A 141 -15.16 -10.09 9.10
N GLY A 142 -16.46 -9.83 9.31
CA GLY A 142 -17.34 -10.68 10.12
C GLY A 142 -17.38 -12.13 9.64
N SER A 143 -17.47 -12.34 8.32
CA SER A 143 -17.47 -13.68 7.72
C SER A 143 -16.11 -14.37 7.86
N LEU A 144 -15.00 -13.62 7.76
CA LEU A 144 -13.64 -14.13 7.95
C LEU A 144 -13.41 -14.62 9.38
N PHE A 145 -13.96 -13.94 10.39
CA PHE A 145 -13.94 -14.44 11.77
C PHE A 145 -14.62 -15.79 11.88
N LEU A 146 -15.78 -15.98 11.25
CA LEU A 146 -16.50 -17.26 11.32
C LEU A 146 -15.80 -18.36 10.51
N ALA A 147 -15.19 -18.02 9.38
CA ALA A 147 -14.52 -18.96 8.49
C ALA A 147 -13.19 -19.51 9.06
N GLY A 148 -12.54 -18.77 9.96
CA GLY A 148 -11.29 -19.22 10.59
C GLY A 148 -11.49 -19.99 11.90
N LEU A 149 -12.72 -20.20 12.35
CA LEU A 149 -13.03 -21.05 13.52
C LEU A 149 -13.00 -22.54 13.13
N PRO A 150 -12.57 -23.43 14.04
CA PRO A 150 -12.61 -24.86 13.82
C PRO A 150 -14.05 -25.41 13.87
N ASP A 151 -14.22 -26.62 13.37
CA ASP A 151 -15.54 -27.27 13.21
C ASP A 151 -16.33 -27.40 14.53
N GLU A 152 -15.65 -27.38 15.67
CA GLU A 152 -16.25 -27.37 17.01
C GLU A 152 -17.22 -26.19 17.24
N PHE A 153 -16.99 -25.06 16.55
CA PHE A 153 -17.84 -23.87 16.63
C PHE A 153 -18.98 -23.87 15.61
N MET A 154 -19.12 -24.91 14.77
CA MET A 154 -20.20 -25.00 13.77
C MET A 154 -21.61 -24.83 14.35
N PRO A 155 -21.98 -25.41 15.52
CA PRO A 155 -23.28 -25.17 16.13
C PRO A 155 -23.52 -23.69 16.46
N MET A 156 -22.48 -22.97 16.89
CA MET A 156 -22.54 -21.53 17.18
C MET A 156 -22.68 -20.71 15.90
N ILE A 157 -21.90 -21.02 14.86
CA ILE A 157 -22.00 -20.37 13.55
C ILE A 157 -23.43 -20.51 13.02
N MET A 158 -23.99 -21.71 13.08
CA MET A 158 -25.39 -21.98 12.68
C MET A 158 -26.40 -21.18 13.50
N ALA A 159 -26.19 -21.03 14.81
CA ALA A 159 -27.04 -20.21 15.66
C ALA A 159 -26.98 -18.71 15.29
N ILE A 160 -25.78 -18.20 14.97
CA ILE A 160 -25.59 -16.81 14.52
C ILE A 160 -26.30 -16.57 13.19
N VAL A 161 -26.12 -17.46 12.22
CA VAL A 161 -26.78 -17.36 10.91
C VAL A 161 -28.31 -17.40 11.04
N ARG A 162 -28.85 -18.25 11.92
CA ARG A 162 -30.30 -18.33 12.18
C ARG A 162 -30.85 -17.15 12.97
N SER A 163 -30.04 -16.49 13.80
CA SER A 163 -30.49 -15.37 14.64
C SER A 163 -30.80 -14.08 13.87
N GLY A 164 -30.48 -14.00 12.57
CA GLY A 164 -30.70 -12.81 11.75
C GLY A 164 -29.86 -11.60 12.17
N ILE A 165 -28.86 -11.79 13.03
CA ILE A 165 -27.90 -10.76 13.42
C ILE A 165 -27.08 -10.40 12.19
N GLN A 166 -26.86 -9.10 11.98
CA GLN A 166 -25.93 -8.66 10.94
C GLN A 166 -24.53 -9.14 11.28
N ILE A 167 -23.97 -9.98 10.41
CA ILE A 167 -22.59 -10.47 10.49
C ILE A 167 -21.69 -9.29 10.15
N THR A 168 -21.29 -8.53 11.16
CA THR A 168 -20.35 -7.40 11.06
C THR A 168 -19.10 -7.72 11.87
N ALA A 169 -18.01 -6.98 11.65
CA ALA A 169 -16.77 -7.24 12.37
C ALA A 169 -16.98 -7.11 13.88
N ASP A 170 -17.69 -6.05 14.31
CA ASP A 170 -17.92 -5.76 15.72
C ASP A 170 -18.90 -6.75 16.37
N SER A 171 -19.99 -7.14 15.70
CA SER A 171 -20.98 -8.05 16.30
C SER A 171 -20.39 -9.44 16.57
N ILE A 172 -19.61 -9.96 15.62
CA ILE A 172 -18.93 -11.25 15.76
C ILE A 172 -17.78 -11.15 16.76
N LYS A 173 -16.99 -10.08 16.71
CA LYS A 173 -15.92 -9.84 17.67
C LYS A 173 -16.42 -9.85 19.11
N THR A 174 -17.45 -9.08 19.44
CA THR A 174 -18.01 -9.04 20.80
C THR A 174 -18.47 -10.42 21.22
N LYS A 175 -19.17 -11.14 20.33
CA LYS A 175 -19.69 -12.47 20.64
C LYS A 175 -18.60 -13.55 20.82
N LEU A 176 -17.47 -13.41 20.14
CA LEU A 176 -16.31 -14.30 20.32
C LEU A 176 -15.52 -13.98 21.59
N LEU A 177 -15.45 -12.71 21.99
CA LEU A 177 -14.73 -12.28 23.20
C LEU A 177 -15.54 -12.44 24.50
N ASP A 178 -16.87 -12.52 24.40
CA ASP A 178 -17.77 -12.78 25.53
C ASP A 178 -17.89 -14.28 25.89
N MET A 179 -17.19 -15.17 25.17
CA MET A 179 -17.09 -16.60 25.46
C MET A 179 -15.98 -16.91 26.46
#